data_AF-A0A183G6N1-F1
#
_entry.id   AF-A0A183G6N1-F1
#
_cell.length_a   1.000
_cell.length_b   1.000
_cell.length_c   1.000
_cell.angle_alpha   90.00
_cell.angle_beta   90.00
_cell.angle_gamma   90.00
#
_symmetry.space_group_name_H-M   'P 1'
#
loop_
_entity.id
_entity.type
_entity.pdbx_description
1 polymer ?
#
loop_
_entity_poly.entity_id
_entity_poly.type
_entity_poly.pdbx_seq_one_letter_code
_entity_poly.pdbx_strand_id
1 'polypeptide(L)' 'MTSNVYETVRNVGGDLVEQVILTDQFTNKKNRRSQTYRIVYRSHAKALTKDEVNEVHKQIADQLSDFYGVIMR' A
#
# COMPACT_ATOMS: atom_id res chain seq x y z
N MET A 1 -10.14 5.47 -8.53
CA MET A 1 -9.64 5.76 -7.16
C MET A 1 -9.13 4.50 -6.47
N THR A 2 -9.91 3.42 -6.34
CA THR A 2 -9.38 2.16 -5.79
C THR A 2 -8.36 1.49 -6.71
N SER A 3 -8.62 1.40 -8.03
CA SER A 3 -7.70 0.79 -9.00
C SER A 3 -6.29 1.41 -9.01
N ASN A 4 -6.24 2.74 -8.89
CA ASN A 4 -5.01 3.53 -8.81
C ASN A 4 -4.06 3.10 -7.68
N VAL A 5 -4.60 2.79 -6.50
CA VAL A 5 -3.79 2.33 -5.36
C VAL A 5 -3.26 0.93 -5.62
N TYR A 6 -4.10 0.03 -6.16
CA TYR A 6 -3.67 -1.33 -6.52
C TYR A 6 -2.55 -1.34 -7.56
N GLU A 7 -2.65 -0.48 -8.57
CA GLU A 7 -1.60 -0.33 -9.59
C GLU A 7 -0.30 0.21 -9.00
N THR A 8 -0.38 1.22 -8.11
CA THR A 8 0.80 1.78 -7.44
C THR A 8 1.49 0.73 -6.57
N VAL A 9 0.73 0.00 -5.76
CA VAL A 9 1.25 -1.07 -4.90
C VAL A 9 1.88 -2.19 -5.73
N ARG A 10 1.29 -2.56 -6.88
CA ARG A 10 1.88 -3.56 -7.80
C ARG A 10 3.14 -3.06 -8.49
N ASN A 11 3.18 -1.80 -8.92
CA ASN A 11 4.36 -1.24 -9.57
C ASN A 11 5.58 -1.20 -8.64
N VAL A 12 5.38 -0.81 -7.38
CA VAL A 12 6.47 -0.73 -6.40
C VAL A 12 6.76 -2.09 -5.76
N GLY A 13 5.70 -2.82 -5.37
CA GLY A 13 5.81 -4.08 -4.65
C GLY A 13 6.09 -5.30 -5.52
N GLY A 14 5.81 -5.22 -6.83
CA GLY A 14 6.10 -6.27 -7.80
C GLY A 14 5.67 -7.67 -7.35
N ASP A 15 6.57 -8.63 -7.49
CA ASP A 15 6.38 -10.04 -7.11
C ASP A 15 6.39 -10.29 -5.59
N LEU A 16 6.70 -9.29 -4.77
CA LEU A 16 6.69 -9.42 -3.32
C LEU A 16 5.29 -9.26 -2.74
N VAL A 17 4.38 -8.61 -3.46
CA VAL A 17 3.00 -8.39 -3.01
C VAL A 17 2.10 -9.50 -3.55
N GLU A 18 1.65 -10.36 -2.65
CA GLU A 18 0.71 -11.43 -2.97
C GLU A 18 -0.72 -10.89 -3.07
N GLN A 19 -1.13 -10.10 -2.08
CA GLN A 19 -2.51 -9.64 -1.98
C GLN A 19 -2.60 -8.26 -1.35
N VAL A 20 -3.53 -7.45 -1.84
CA VAL A 20 -3.89 -6.15 -1.26
C VAL A 20 -5.39 -6.18 -0.98
N ILE A 21 -5.77 -5.94 0.27
CA ILE A 21 -7.16 -6.00 0.73
C ILE A 21 -7.52 -4.66 1.35
N LEU A 22 -8.61 -4.03 0.89
CA LEU A 22 -9.17 -2.87 1.56
C LEU A 22 -9.90 -3.35 2.82
N THR A 23 -9.33 -3.12 4.00
CA THR A 23 -9.91 -3.58 5.26
C THR A 23 -10.89 -2.57 5.85
N ASP A 24 -10.63 -1.29 5.65
CA ASP A 24 -11.48 -0.24 6.19
C ASP A 24 -11.58 0.93 5.21
N GLN A 25 -12.76 1.52 5.12
CA GLN A 25 -13.00 2.73 4.36
C GLN A 25 -14.01 3.59 5.10
N PHE A 26 -13.57 4.77 5.53
CA PHE A 26 -14.38 5.72 6.25
C PHE A 26 -14.33 7.09 5.58
N THR A 27 -15.46 7.80 5.58
CA THR A 27 -15.52 9.20 5.13
C THR A 27 -15.85 10.07 6.32
N ASN A 28 -14.95 11.01 6.65
CA ASN A 28 -15.16 11.93 7.77
C ASN A 28 -16.17 13.03 7.38
N LYS A 29 -16.75 13.68 8.39
CA LYS A 29 -17.67 14.84 8.27
C LYS A 29 -17.10 16.01 7.44
N LYS A 30 -15.77 16.05 7.25
CA LYS A 30 -15.06 17.00 6.38
C LYS A 30 -14.90 16.53 4.92
N ASN A 31 -15.70 15.55 4.47
CA ASN A 31 -15.60 14.88 3.16
C ASN A 31 -14.20 14.30 2.83
N ARG A 32 -13.41 13.96 3.86
CA ARG A 32 -12.13 13.27 3.68
C ARG A 32 -12.35 11.77 3.71
N ARG A 33 -11.94 11.08 2.64
CA ARG A 33 -11.97 9.62 2.56
C ARG A 33 -10.67 9.07 3.13
N SER A 34 -10.78 8.22 4.15
CA SER A 34 -9.69 7.44 4.72
C SER A 34 -9.88 5.99 4.29
N GLN A 35 -8.83 5.38 3.76
CA GLN A 35 -8.85 4.00 3.31
C GLN A 35 -7.66 3.28 3.93
N THR A 36 -7.90 2.12 4.52
CA THR A 36 -6.87 1.29 5.13
C THR A 36 -6.74 0.02 4.31
N TYR A 37 -5.53 -0.21 3.81
CA TYR A 37 -5.19 -1.38 3.01
C TYR A 37 -4.30 -2.32 3.81
N ARG A 38 -4.63 -3.60 3.78
CA ARG A 38 -3.77 -4.69 4.26
C ARG A 38 -3.03 -5.28 3.07
N ILE A 39 -1.71 -5.25 3.13
CA ILE A 39 -0.83 -5.80 2.10
C ILE A 39 -0.19 -7.08 2.66
N VAL A 40 -0.31 -8.16 1.91
CA VAL A 40 0.31 -9.47 2.21
C VAL A 40 1.57 -9.58 1.36
N TYR A 41 2.71 -9.66 2.02
CA TYR A 41 4.00 -9.86 1.37
C TYR A 41 4.39 -11.33 1.44
N ARG A 42 4.69 -11.94 0.28
CA ARG A 42 5.23 -13.29 0.19
C ARG A 42 6.24 -13.36 -0.95
N SER A 43 7.36 -14.02 -0.70
CA SER A 43 8.33 -14.36 -1.74
C SER A 43 8.32 -15.88 -1.95
N HIS A 44 8.32 -16.31 -3.21
CA HIS A 44 8.44 -17.72 -3.57
C HIS A 44 9.89 -18.23 -3.54
N ALA A 45 10.87 -17.32 -3.58
CA ALA A 45 12.28 -17.66 -3.75
C ALA A 45 13.09 -17.61 -2.44
N LYS A 46 12.69 -16.78 -1.47
CA LYS A 46 13.43 -16.59 -0.23
C LYS A 46 12.54 -16.23 0.95
N ALA A 47 13.06 -16.43 2.17
CA ALA A 47 12.46 -15.84 3.36
C ALA A 47 12.59 -14.32 3.30
N LEU A 48 11.48 -13.61 3.50
CA LEU A 48 11.47 -12.15 3.53
C LEU A 48 11.93 -11.66 4.90
N THR A 49 12.90 -10.75 4.89
CA THR A 49 13.28 -10.04 6.11
C THR A 49 12.31 -8.88 6.37
N LYS A 50 12.14 -8.53 7.65
CA LYS A 50 11.27 -7.41 8.04
C LYS A 50 11.76 -6.09 7.45
N ASP A 51 13.07 -5.91 7.33
CA ASP A 51 13.67 -4.68 6.81
C ASP A 51 13.40 -4.50 5.32
N GLU A 52 13.56 -5.54 4.50
CA GLU A 52 13.21 -5.49 3.07
C GLU A 52 11.74 -5.15 2.85
N VAL A 53 10.84 -5.79 3.61
CA VAL A 53 9.40 -5.53 3.53
C VAL A 53 9.08 -4.10 3.95
N ASN A 54 9.70 -3.60 5.01
CA ASN A 54 9.53 -2.23 5.47
C ASN A 54 10.01 -1.21 4.44
N GLU A 55 11.12 -1.47 3.75
CA GLU A 55 11.65 -0.59 2.72
C GLU A 55 10.69 -0.48 1.53
N VAL A 56 10.19 -1.62 1.03
CA VAL A 56 9.17 -1.66 -0.03
C VAL A 56 7.87 -0.97 0.42
N HIS A 57 7.43 -1.24 1.64
CA HIS A 57 6.23 -0.61 2.19
C HIS A 57 6.36 0.91 2.29
N LYS A 58 7.55 1.40 2.68
CA LYS A 58 7.84 2.82 2.73
C LYS A 58 7.86 3.45 1.33
N GLN A 59 8.45 2.78 0.34
CA GLN A 59 8.42 3.27 -1.04
C GLN A 59 6.99 3.37 -1.60
N ILE A 60 6.13 2.40 -1.29
CA ILE A 60 4.69 2.46 -1.62
C ILE A 60 4.05 3.67 -0.95
N ALA A 61 4.35 3.89 0.33
CA ALA A 61 3.81 5.00 1.09
C ALA A 61 4.22 6.37 0.51
N ASP A 62 5.50 6.52 0.18
CA ASP A 62 6.07 7.74 -0.39
C ASP A 62 5.47 8.01 -1.78
N GLN A 63 5.35 7.00 -2.65
CA GLN A 63 4.68 7.12 -3.94
C GLN A 63 3.22 7.55 -3.80
N LEU A 64 2.47 6.92 -2.89
CA LEU A 64 1.07 7.29 -2.68
C LEU A 64 0.96 8.75 -2.19
N SER A 65 1.84 9.17 -1.28
CA SER A 65 1.89 10.54 -0.80
C SER A 65 2.22 11.54 -1.92
N ASP A 66 3.15 11.21 -2.81
CA ASP A 66 3.59 12.09 -3.90
C ASP A 66 2.52 12.23 -4.99
N PHE A 67 1.99 11.10 -5.47
CA PHE A 67 1.00 11.08 -6.56
C PHE A 67 -0.38 11.56 -6.14
N TYR A 68 -0.83 11.21 -4.92
CA TYR A 68 -2.21 11.47 -4.48
C TYR A 68 -2.31 12.53 -3.39
N GLY A 69 -1.19 13.07 -2.89
CA GLY A 69 -1.19 14.03 -1.79
C GLY A 69 -1.83 13.50 -0.52
N VAL A 70 -1.84 12.17 -0.33
CA VAL A 70 -2.49 11.53 0.81
C VAL A 70 -1.61 11.61 2.05
N ILE A 71 -2.24 11.93 3.18
CA ILE A 71 -1.56 11.98 4.48
C ILE A 71 -1.67 10.59 5.10
N MET A 72 -0.56 9.86 5.15
CA MET A 72 -0.47 8.59 5.86
C MET A 72 -0.45 8.84 7.37
N ARG A 73 -1.12 7.97 8.13
CA ARG A 73 -1.35 8.15 9.56
C ARG A 73 -1.22 6.85 10.32
#